data_AF-A0A7W1X7Q2-F1
#
_entry.id   AF-A0A7W1X7Q2-F1
#
_cell.length_a   1.000
_cell.length_b   1.000
_cell.length_c   1.000
_cell.angle_alpha   90.00
_cell.angle_beta   90.00
_cell.angle_gamma   90.00
#
_symmetry.space_group_name_H-M   'P 1'
#
loop_
_entity.id
_entity.type
_entity.pdbx_description
1 polymer ?
#
loop_
_entity_poly.entity_id
_entity_poly.type
_entity_poly.pdbx_seq_one_letter_code
_entity_poly.pdbx_strand_id
1 'polypeptide(L)'
;MSVSRFIQEIDAIKRDLKECEWQIYYHQDEMQRAHRQGESEIERYHRQEQLRWERKMRTYISELIRAEQKLDEAKAEERERLELENQAKREGKSRNSWY
;
A
#
# COMPACT_ATOMS: atom_id res chain seq x y z
N MET A 1 -6.41 0.44 -16.63
CA MET A 1 -5.45 -0.40 -15.87
C MET A 1 -6.26 -1.50 -15.18
N SER A 2 -5.71 -2.71 -14.95
CA SER A 2 -6.49 -3.79 -14.32
C SER A 2 -6.47 -3.69 -12.78
N VAL A 3 -7.59 -3.98 -12.14
CA VAL A 3 -7.76 -4.06 -10.67
C VAL A 3 -6.67 -4.95 -10.03
N SER A 4 -6.29 -6.03 -10.70
CA SER A 4 -5.24 -6.96 -10.23
C SER A 4 -3.88 -6.28 -10.04
N ARG A 5 -3.51 -5.30 -10.88
CA ARG A 5 -2.23 -4.59 -10.75
C ARG A 5 -2.18 -3.76 -9.47
N PHE A 6 -3.27 -3.07 -9.13
CA PHE A 6 -3.35 -2.28 -7.91
C PHE A 6 -3.31 -3.15 -6.64
N ILE A 7 -3.92 -4.34 -6.68
CA ILE A 7 -3.83 -5.31 -5.57
C ILE A 7 -2.37 -5.74 -5.34
N GLN A 8 -1.65 -6.08 -6.41
CA GLN A 8 -0.24 -6.47 -6.30
C GLN A 8 0.65 -5.33 -5.78
N GLU A 9 0.36 -4.09 -6.19
CA GLU A 9 1.05 -2.89 -5.68
C GLU A 9 0.81 -2.70 -4.18
N ILE A 10 -0.45 -2.82 -3.73
CA ILE A 10 -0.82 -2.75 -2.30
C ILE A 10 -0.10 -3.85 -1.50
N ASP A 11 -0.06 -5.09 -2.01
CA ASP A 11 0.61 -6.20 -1.33
C ASP A 11 2.13 -6.01 -1.26
N ALA A 12 2.74 -5.37 -2.25
CA ALA A 12 4.14 -4.98 -2.20
C ALA A 12 4.38 -3.93 -1.10
N ILE A 13 3.59 -2.85 -1.09
CA ILE A 13 3.70 -1.78 -0.08
C ILE A 13 3.50 -2.33 1.34
N LYS A 14 2.55 -3.27 1.54
CA LYS A 14 2.34 -3.93 2.85
C LYS A 14 3.54 -4.74 3.30
N ARG A 15 4.26 -5.40 2.39
CA ARG A 15 5.51 -6.10 2.73
C ARG A 15 6.60 -5.13 3.14
N ASP A 16 6.74 -4.02 2.42
CA ASP A 16 7.73 -2.98 2.74
C ASP A 16 7.43 -2.29 4.08
N LEU A 17 6.15 -2.11 4.43
CA LEU A 17 5.73 -1.62 5.74
C LEU A 17 6.16 -2.58 6.87
N LYS A 18 5.95 -3.88 6.68
CA LYS A 18 6.36 -4.89 7.66
C LYS A 18 7.88 -4.93 7.86
N GLU A 19 8.66 -4.70 6.81
CA GLU A 19 10.11 -4.55 6.92
C GLU A 19 10.47 -3.32 7.75
N CYS A 20 9.85 -2.16 7.48
CA CYS A 20 10.06 -0.95 8.27
C CYS A 20 9.73 -1.17 9.75
N GLU A 21 8.62 -1.83 10.07
CA GLU A 21 8.25 -2.16 11.46
C GLU A 21 9.33 -2.99 12.13
N TRP A 22 9.80 -4.06 11.46
CA TRP A 22 10.85 -4.91 12.00
C TRP A 22 12.15 -4.15 12.27
N GLN A 23 12.56 -3.27 11.37
CA GLN A 23 13.76 -2.44 11.51
C GLN A 23 13.62 -1.42 12.66
N ILE A 24 12.44 -0.82 12.83
CA ILE A 24 12.16 0.08 13.94
C ILE A 24 12.31 -0.66 15.27
N TYR A 25 11.72 -1.85 15.40
CA TYR A 25 11.84 -2.66 16.61
C TYR A 25 13.28 -3.09 16.88
N TYR A 26 14.00 -3.52 15.84
CA TYR A 26 15.41 -3.90 15.95
C TYR A 26 16.25 -2.75 16.53
N HIS A 27 16.12 -1.54 15.97
CA HIS A 27 16.88 -0.39 16.45
C HIS A 27 16.43 0.09 17.83
N GLN A 28 15.16 -0.08 18.20
CA GLN A 28 14.71 0.19 19.57
C GLN A 28 15.37 -0.74 20.59
N ASP A 29 15.48 -2.03 20.29
CA ASP A 29 16.13 -3.00 21.18
C ASP A 29 17.64 -2.75 21.32
N GLU A 30 18.33 -2.52 20.20
CA GLU A 30 19.76 -2.18 20.22
C GLU A 30 20.04 -0.86 20.96
N MET A 31 19.16 0.14 20.81
CA MET A 31 19.26 1.40 21.56
C MET A 31 19.14 1.15 23.08
N GLN A 32 18.18 0.32 23.52
CA GLN A 32 18.04 -0.06 24.93
C GLN A 32 19.23 -0.88 25.45
N ARG A 33 19.85 -1.70 24.60
CA ARG A 33 21.06 -2.45 24.93
C ARG A 33 22.26 -1.52 25.11
N ALA A 34 22.49 -0.62 24.15
CA ALA A 34 23.58 0.37 24.21
C ALA A 34 23.43 1.29 25.43
N HIS A 35 22.20 1.74 25.72
CA HIS A 35 21.90 2.55 26.90
C HIS A 35 22.32 1.85 28.21
N ARG A 36 21.99 0.55 28.34
CA ARG A 36 22.37 -0.26 29.53
C ARG A 36 23.88 -0.46 29.66
N GLN A 37 24.63 -0.39 28.56
CA GLN A 37 26.09 -0.53 28.52
C GLN A 37 26.82 0.81 28.63
N GLY A 38 26.10 1.93 28.64
CA GLY A 38 26.69 3.27 28.65
C GLY A 38 27.29 3.70 27.30
N GLU A 39 26.93 3.02 26.22
CA GLU A 39 27.49 3.23 24.87
C GLU A 39 26.73 4.33 24.11
N SER A 40 26.91 5.59 24.55
CA SER A 40 26.13 6.74 24.07
C SER A 40 26.21 6.99 22.54
N GLU A 41 27.35 6.71 21.89
CA GLU A 41 27.48 6.87 20.44
C GLU A 41 26.66 5.84 19.67
N ILE A 42 26.64 4.60 20.15
CA ILE A 42 25.87 3.50 19.56
C ILE A 42 24.37 3.72 19.79
N GLU A 43 23.99 4.18 20.98
CA GLU A 43 22.60 4.59 21.28
C GLU A 43 22.13 5.68 20.31
N ARG A 44 22.96 6.72 20.10
CA ARG A 44 22.65 7.81 19.16
C ARG A 44 22.52 7.34 17.72
N TYR A 45 23.38 6.42 17.28
CA TYR A 45 23.31 5.82 15.95
C TYR A 45 21.98 5.08 15.74
N HIS A 46 21.62 4.18 16.65
CA HIS A 46 20.36 3.44 16.54
C HIS A 46 19.14 4.34 16.63
N ARG A 47 19.20 5.42 17.40
CA ARG A 47 18.15 6.44 17.41
C ARG A 47 17.98 7.11 16.05
N GLN A 48 19.08 7.45 15.37
CA GLN A 48 19.02 8.06 14.03
C GLN A 48 18.46 7.09 13.00
N GLU A 49 18.88 5.83 13.01
CA GLU A 49 18.35 4.82 12.10
C GLU A 49 16.87 4.53 12.39
N GLN A 50 16.44 4.43 13.65
CA GLN A 50 15.02 4.31 14.00
C GLN A 50 14.20 5.44 13.36
N LEU A 51 14.63 6.70 13.51
CA LEU A 51 13.95 7.86 12.92
C LEU A 51 13.93 7.82 11.39
N ARG A 52 14.99 7.32 10.77
CA ARG A 52 15.06 7.12 9.31
C ARG A 52 14.02 6.11 8.84
N TRP A 53 13.90 4.97 9.52
CA TRP A 53 12.90 3.96 9.22
C TRP A 53 11.48 4.44 9.49
N GLU A 54 11.23 5.20 10.55
CA GLU A 54 9.92 5.83 10.81
C GLU A 54 9.52 6.82 9.69
N ARG A 55 10.48 7.58 9.15
CA ARG A 55 10.20 8.46 7.99
C ARG A 55 9.88 7.66 6.74
N LYS A 56 10.61 6.57 6.50
CA LYS A 56 10.35 5.65 5.38
C LYS A 56 8.96 5.01 5.52
N MET A 57 8.59 4.56 6.72
CA MET A 57 7.27 4.00 7.02
C MET A 57 6.14 4.99 6.72
N ARG A 58 6.27 6.26 7.12
CA ARG A 58 5.27 7.30 6.78
C ARG A 58 5.10 7.51 5.28
N THR A 59 6.18 7.36 4.52
CA THR A 59 6.14 7.44 3.05
C THR A 59 5.32 6.29 2.49
N TYR A 60 5.61 5.06 2.91
CA TYR A 60 4.85 3.88 2.48
C TYR A 60 3.38 3.89 2.93
N ILE A 61 3.07 4.42 4.11
CA ILE A 61 1.66 4.61 4.51
C ILE A 61 0.94 5.56 3.54
N SER A 62 1.60 6.65 3.15
CA SER A 62 1.03 7.61 2.20
C SER A 62 0.84 7.00 0.82
N GLU A 63 1.79 6.17 0.38
CA GLU A 63 1.70 5.41 -0.88
C GLU A 63 0.58 4.37 -0.84
N LEU A 64 0.44 3.65 0.28
CA LEU A 64 -0.62 2.67 0.49
C LEU A 64 -2.01 3.32 0.35
N ILE A 65 -2.23 4.45 1.04
CA ILE A 65 -3.50 5.19 0.97
C ILE A 65 -3.83 5.57 -0.48
N ARG A 66 -2.84 6.08 -1.23
CA ARG A 66 -3.03 6.45 -2.64
C ARG A 66 -3.31 5.23 -3.52
N ALA A 67 -2.65 4.11 -3.27
CA ALA A 67 -2.88 2.87 -4.02
C ALA A 67 -4.27 2.28 -3.74
N GLU A 68 -4.73 2.34 -2.49
CA GLU A 68 -6.09 1.94 -2.09
C GLU A 68 -7.17 2.82 -2.73
N GLN A 69 -6.97 4.14 -2.75
CA GLN A 69 -7.86 5.08 -3.44
C GLN A 69 -7.98 4.76 -4.94
N LYS A 70 -6.84 4.54 -5.62
CA LYS A 70 -6.83 4.16 -7.04
C LYS A 70 -7.49 2.80 -7.29
N LEU A 71 -7.34 1.84 -6.38
CA LEU A 71 -8.01 0.55 -6.46
C LEU A 71 -9.53 0.72 -6.39
N ASP A 72 -10.01 1.57 -5.49
CA ASP A 72 -11.44 1.82 -5.32
C ASP A 72 -12.04 2.54 -6.54
N GLU A 73 -11.32 3.52 -7.10
CA GLU A 73 -11.67 4.17 -8.37
C GLU A 73 -11.76 3.13 -9.51
N ALA A 74 -10.73 2.30 -9.68
CA ALA A 74 -10.72 1.27 -10.73
C ALA A 74 -11.86 0.24 -10.58
N LYS A 75 -12.22 -0.12 -9.34
CA LYS A 75 -13.37 -0.99 -9.06
C LYS A 75 -14.71 -0.30 -9.35
N ALA A 76 -14.80 1.01 -9.17
CA ALA A 76 -16.01 1.77 -9.50
C ALA A 76 -16.19 1.84 -11.02
N GLU A 77 -15.13 2.19 -11.76
CA GLU A 77 -15.12 2.22 -13.22
C GLU A 77 -15.49 0.85 -13.83
N GLU A 78 -14.94 -0.24 -13.29
CA GLU A 78 -15.25 -1.58 -13.78
C GLU A 78 -16.71 -1.98 -13.53
N ARG A 79 -17.28 -1.58 -12.38
CA ARG A 79 -18.71 -1.79 -12.09
C ARG A 79 -19.61 -1.01 -13.03
N GLU A 80 -19.33 0.27 -13.23
CA GLU A 80 -20.10 1.13 -14.14
C GLU A 80 -20.04 0.60 -15.58
N ARG A 81 -18.86 0.18 -16.05
CA ARG A 81 -18.72 -0.43 -17.38
C ARG A 81 -19.57 -1.69 -17.53
N LEU A 82 -19.60 -2.55 -16.52
CA LEU A 82 -20.40 -3.78 -16.52
C LEU A 82 -21.90 -3.47 -16.48
N GLU A 83 -22.32 -2.45 -15.74
CA GLU A 83 -23.71 -1.98 -15.69
C GLU A 83 -24.17 -1.44 -17.04
N LEU A 84 -23.35 -0.60 -17.70
CA LEU A 84 -23.61 -0.09 -19.05
C LEU A 84 -23.70 -1.22 -20.09
N GLU A 85 -22.79 -2.21 -20.01
CA GLU A 85 -22.82 -3.37 -20.89
C GLU A 85 -24.08 -4.23 -20.67
N ASN A 86 -24.49 -4.41 -19.42
CA ASN A 86 -25.70 -5.15 -19.07
C ASN A 86 -26.98 -4.39 -19.48
N GLN A 87 -27.00 -3.06 -19.34
CA GLN A 87 -28.10 -2.23 -19.80
C GLN A 87 -28.22 -2.27 -21.33
N ALA A 88 -27.10 -2.16 -22.06
CA ALA A 88 -27.08 -2.29 -23.51
C ALA A 88 -27.57 -3.68 -23.99
N LYS A 89 -27.25 -4.75 -23.25
CA LYS A 89 -27.79 -6.10 -23.50
C LYS A 89 -29.30 -6.18 -23.24
N ARG A 90 -29.80 -5.54 -22.18
CA ARG A 90 -31.23 -5.52 -21.80
C ARG A 90 -32.10 -4.66 -22.73
N GLU A 91 -31.58 -3.55 -23.22
CA GLU A 91 -32.26 -2.64 -24.15
C GLU A 91 -32.41 -3.21 -25.57
N GLY A 92 -32.07 -4.48 -25.78
CA GLY A 92 -32.42 -5.15 -27.02
C GLY A 92 -31.69 -4.61 -28.24
N LYS A 93 -30.48 -4.04 -28.10
CA LYS A 93 -29.50 -4.01 -29.19
C LYS A 93 -28.98 -5.44 -29.46
N SER A 94 -29.90 -6.39 -29.56
CA SER A 94 -29.72 -7.63 -30.30
C SER A 94 -29.46 -7.22 -31.74
N ARG A 95 -28.40 -7.78 -32.32
CA ARG A 95 -27.91 -7.50 -33.67
C ARG A 95 -28.89 -7.94 -34.78
N ASN A 96 -30.17 -8.13 -34.46
CA ASN A 96 -31.17 -8.87 -35.23
C ASN A 96 -32.60 -8.26 -35.17
N SER A 97 -32.76 -6.93 -35.04
CA SER A 97 -34.08 -6.27 -35.23
C SER A 97 -34.23 -5.53 -36.56
N TRP A 98 -33.63 -6.07 -37.62
CA TRP A 98 -33.89 -5.69 -39.01
C TRP A 98 -34.22 -6.94 -39.82
N TYR A 99 -35.41 -7.49 -39.63
CA TYR A 99 -36.09 -8.37 -40.58
C TYR A 99 -37.57 -8.08 -40.54
#